data_AF-A0A6N9DIF5-F1
#
_entry.id   AF-A0A6N9DIF5-F1
#
_cell.length_a   1.000
_cell.length_b   1.000
_cell.length_c   1.000
_cell.angle_alpha   90.00
_cell.angle_beta   90.00
_cell.angle_gamma   90.00
#
_symmetry.space_group_name_H-M   'P 1'
#
loop_
_entity.id
_entity.type
_entity.pdbx_description
1 polymer ?
#
loop_
_entity_poly.entity_id
_entity_poly.type
_entity_poly.pdbx_seq_one_letter_code
_entity_poly.pdbx_strand_id
1 'polypeptide(L)'
;MDAWPVTQAKDAFDWSGGLEDDFIEQLKRACQDYMDKAEGYRERGKPITQPVMEVVSEPLRRVFSDQRFGNAVHDELRLPDPPKTVEAERADTDKIRAASNGPVLYRLDVGTEIWLFRLHWQDQLSDAHWMQLNVPRDNEIDIFLNTAHPFLAPYLGNRDSLALLQKFVLSLALAERMALQISSNGLVSPSDFRMYMNKVLRRAGEIEVDHGQS
;
A
#
# COMPACT_ATOMS: atom_id res chain seq x y z
N MET A 1 45.08 -15.39 -42.82
CA MET A 1 43.65 -15.04 -42.88
C MET A 1 43.15 -15.08 -41.45
N ASP A 2 42.81 -13.89 -40.94
CA ASP A 2 41.94 -13.56 -39.81
C ASP A 2 42.20 -14.14 -38.41
N ALA A 3 42.90 -13.34 -37.60
CA ALA A 3 42.72 -13.29 -36.15
C ALA A 3 43.08 -11.88 -35.62
N TRP A 4 42.40 -10.85 -36.12
CA TRP A 4 42.46 -9.53 -35.50
C TRP A 4 41.21 -9.36 -34.62
N PRO A 5 41.34 -9.08 -33.32
CA PRO A 5 40.17 -8.90 -32.47
C PRO A 5 39.51 -7.58 -32.86
N VAL A 6 38.34 -7.68 -33.47
CA VAL A 6 37.53 -6.52 -33.81
C VAL A 6 36.90 -6.01 -32.52
N THR A 7 37.43 -4.92 -31.97
CA THR A 7 36.74 -4.15 -30.93
C THR A 7 36.03 -2.96 -31.58
N GLN A 8 34.73 -2.80 -31.27
CA GLN A 8 33.85 -1.76 -31.82
C GLN A 8 34.03 -0.41 -31.10
N ALA A 9 35.24 -0.06 -30.67
CA ALA A 9 35.50 1.24 -30.07
C ALA A 9 35.85 2.24 -31.19
N LYS A 10 34.87 3.10 -31.53
CA LYS A 10 35.02 4.12 -32.58
C LYS A 10 35.97 5.26 -32.16
N ASP A 11 36.22 5.38 -30.86
CA ASP A 11 37.36 6.09 -30.29
C ASP A 11 38.34 5.02 -29.78
N ALA A 12 39.65 5.22 -29.92
CA ALA A 12 40.70 4.26 -29.60
C ALA A 12 40.86 3.94 -28.10
N PHE A 13 39.76 3.75 -27.38
CA PHE A 13 39.71 3.49 -25.95
C PHE A 13 39.04 2.14 -25.71
N ASP A 14 39.84 1.15 -25.37
CA ASP A 14 39.40 -0.19 -25.01
C ASP A 14 39.28 -0.30 -23.49
N TRP A 15 38.10 -0.69 -23.00
CA TRP A 15 37.80 -0.88 -21.58
C TRP A 15 38.19 -2.27 -21.06
N SER A 16 38.72 -3.14 -21.93
CA SER A 16 39.18 -4.47 -21.56
C SER A 16 40.41 -4.45 -20.63
N GLY A 17 40.63 -5.54 -19.90
CA GLY A 17 41.84 -5.70 -19.07
C GLY A 17 41.81 -5.03 -17.69
N GLY A 18 40.63 -4.68 -17.16
CA GLY A 18 40.49 -4.11 -15.81
C GLY A 18 40.56 -2.58 -15.75
N LEU A 19 40.73 -1.91 -16.89
CA LEU A 19 40.74 -0.44 -16.99
C LEU A 19 39.40 0.19 -16.55
N GLU A 20 38.29 -0.53 -16.73
CA GLU A 20 36.98 -0.12 -16.19
C GLU A 20 36.96 -0.10 -14.67
N ASP A 21 37.48 -1.15 -14.04
CA ASP A 21 37.55 -1.26 -12.59
C ASP A 21 38.48 -0.18 -12.00
N ASP A 22 39.65 0.02 -12.63
CA ASP A 22 40.60 1.08 -12.26
C ASP A 22 39.98 2.47 -12.40
N PHE A 23 39.23 2.72 -13.48
CA PHE A 23 38.54 3.99 -13.68
C PHE A 23 37.44 4.21 -12.63
N ILE A 24 36.63 3.19 -12.32
CA ILE A 24 35.60 3.26 -11.27
C ILE A 24 36.26 3.53 -9.91
N GLU A 25 37.39 2.90 -9.60
CA GLU A 25 38.11 3.12 -8.35
C GLU A 25 38.64 4.55 -8.26
N GLN A 26 39.25 5.07 -9.32
CA GLN A 26 39.72 6.46 -9.37
C GLN A 26 38.56 7.45 -9.30
N LEU A 27 37.44 7.18 -9.95
CA LEU A 27 36.24 8.01 -9.89
C LEU A 27 35.67 8.05 -8.47
N LYS A 28 35.60 6.91 -7.77
CA LYS A 28 35.20 6.85 -6.36
C LYS A 28 36.12 7.69 -5.48
N ARG A 29 37.43 7.58 -5.66
CA ARG A 29 38.42 8.38 -4.90
C ARG A 29 38.28 9.87 -5.20
N ALA A 30 38.14 10.26 -6.46
CA ALA A 30 37.98 11.66 -6.87
C ALA A 30 36.65 12.27 -6.38
N CYS A 31 35.61 11.45 -6.23
CA CYS A 31 34.30 11.87 -5.74
C CYS A 31 34.11 11.64 -4.23
N GLN A 32 35.11 11.16 -3.50
CA GLN A 32 34.99 10.80 -2.08
C GLN A 32 34.52 11.98 -1.23
N ASP A 33 35.07 13.17 -1.45
CA ASP A 33 34.67 14.39 -0.71
C ASP A 33 33.19 14.74 -0.93
N TYR A 34 32.64 14.49 -2.12
CA TYR A 34 31.22 14.68 -2.42
C TYR A 34 30.36 13.60 -1.78
N MET A 35 30.84 12.35 -1.73
CA MET A 35 30.18 11.24 -1.05
C MET A 35 30.13 11.49 0.47
N ASP A 36 31.24 11.87 1.08
CA ASP A 36 31.35 12.18 2.51
C ASP A 36 30.47 13.38 2.88
N LYS A 37 30.45 14.40 2.03
CA LYS A 37 29.57 15.56 2.20
C LYS A 37 28.10 15.16 2.09
N ALA A 38 27.74 14.32 1.12
CA ALA A 38 26.37 13.80 0.98
C ALA A 38 25.94 12.89 2.15
N GLU A 39 26.85 12.08 2.69
CA GLU A 39 26.62 11.30 3.91
C GLU A 39 26.45 12.18 5.15
N GLY A 40 27.24 13.26 5.26
CA GLY A 40 27.12 14.25 6.33
C GLY A 40 25.82 15.06 6.29
N TYR A 41 25.26 15.30 5.09
CA TYR A 41 23.93 15.91 4.91
C TYR A 41 22.77 14.91 4.96
N ARG A 42 23.06 13.62 5.05
CA ARG A 42 22.02 12.60 5.20
C ARG A 42 21.42 12.77 6.59
N GLU A 43 20.32 13.52 6.68
CA GLU A 43 19.56 13.68 7.91
C GLU A 43 19.21 12.29 8.44
N ARG A 44 19.91 11.83 9.47
CA ARG A 44 19.46 10.68 10.25
C ARG A 44 18.08 11.05 10.76
N GLY A 45 17.06 10.32 10.32
CA GLY A 45 15.68 10.55 10.76
C GLY A 45 15.68 10.70 12.28
N LYS A 46 15.07 11.79 12.77
CA LYS A 46 15.03 12.08 14.22
C LYS A 46 14.56 10.82 14.95
N PRO A 47 15.27 10.37 16.00
CA PRO A 47 14.88 9.18 16.71
C PRO A 47 13.46 9.35 17.26
N ILE A 48 12.63 8.33 17.12
CA ILE A 48 11.30 8.33 17.73
C ILE A 48 11.50 8.25 19.23
N THR A 49 11.19 9.33 19.93
CA THR A 49 11.28 9.42 21.40
C THR A 49 9.91 9.14 22.03
N GLN A 50 9.91 8.73 23.31
CA GLN A 50 8.66 8.50 24.03
C GLN A 50 7.71 9.71 24.02
N PRO A 51 8.16 10.97 24.21
CA PRO A 51 7.29 12.13 24.06
C PRO A 51 6.63 12.24 22.69
N VAL A 52 7.36 11.93 21.61
CA VAL A 52 6.81 11.93 20.25
C VAL A 52 5.75 10.83 20.10
N MET A 53 5.99 9.63 20.63
CA MET A 53 5.02 8.54 20.62
C MET A 53 3.73 8.92 21.37
N GLU A 54 3.87 9.57 22.53
CA GLU A 54 2.72 10.02 23.34
C GLU A 54 1.88 11.05 22.58
N VAL A 55 2.51 12.05 21.97
CA VAL A 55 1.79 13.06 21.18
C VAL A 55 1.06 12.44 19.98
N VAL A 56 1.70 11.52 19.25
CA VAL A 56 1.09 10.87 18.06
C VAL A 56 -0.04 9.92 18.46
N SER A 57 0.00 9.34 19.66
CA SER A 57 -1.03 8.40 20.14
C SER A 57 -2.29 9.08 20.65
N GLU A 58 -2.21 10.35 21.05
CA GLU A 58 -3.29 11.06 21.74
C GLU A 58 -4.62 11.10 20.95
N PRO A 59 -4.65 11.40 19.63
CA PRO A 59 -5.91 11.37 18.87
C PRO A 59 -6.56 9.99 18.89
N LEU A 60 -5.77 8.94 18.67
CA LEU A 60 -6.25 7.56 18.66
C LEU A 60 -6.75 7.11 20.03
N ARG A 61 -6.07 7.52 21.12
CA ARG A 61 -6.51 7.22 22.49
C ARG A 61 -7.88 7.81 22.80
N ARG A 62 -8.17 9.02 22.31
CA ARG A 62 -9.50 9.65 22.48
C ARG A 62 -10.59 8.85 21.78
N VAL A 63 -10.35 8.44 20.54
CA VAL A 63 -11.29 7.59 19.79
C VAL A 63 -11.57 6.29 20.52
N PHE A 64 -10.52 5.58 20.94
CA PHE A 64 -10.65 4.27 21.60
C PHE A 64 -11.23 4.35 23.02
N SER A 65 -11.17 5.53 23.63
CA SER A 65 -11.78 5.80 24.94
C SER A 65 -13.21 6.37 24.84
N ASP A 66 -13.68 6.70 23.62
CA ASP A 66 -15.03 7.21 23.39
C ASP A 66 -16.06 6.08 23.51
N GLN A 67 -17.06 6.27 24.38
CA GLN A 67 -18.08 5.26 24.62
C GLN A 67 -18.95 4.99 23.38
N ARG A 68 -19.11 5.97 22.48
CA ARG A 68 -19.83 5.78 21.21
C ARG A 68 -19.11 4.77 20.32
N PHE A 69 -17.78 4.78 20.33
CA PHE A 69 -16.97 3.80 19.59
C PHE A 69 -17.17 2.39 20.16
N GLY A 70 -17.07 2.24 21.48
CA GLY A 70 -17.29 0.95 22.16
C GLY A 70 -18.68 0.36 21.91
N ASN A 71 -19.72 1.20 21.97
CA ASN A 71 -21.09 0.77 21.68
C ASN A 71 -21.26 0.33 20.21
N ALA A 72 -20.68 1.08 19.26
CA ALA A 72 -20.73 0.71 17.84
C ALA A 72 -20.06 -0.65 17.56
N VAL A 73 -18.94 -0.96 18.22
CA VAL A 73 -18.28 -2.28 18.11
C VAL A 73 -19.13 -3.37 18.76
N HIS A 74 -19.74 -3.09 19.92
CA HIS A 74 -20.62 -4.03 20.60
C HIS A 74 -21.84 -4.41 19.76
N ASP A 75 -22.47 -3.44 19.10
CA ASP A 75 -23.63 -3.68 18.24
C ASP A 75 -23.24 -4.55 17.03
N GLU A 76 -22.08 -4.31 16.43
CA GLU A 76 -21.55 -5.10 15.31
C GLU A 76 -21.33 -6.57 15.69
N LEU A 77 -20.82 -6.84 16.90
CA LEU A 77 -20.60 -8.21 17.38
C LEU A 77 -21.92 -8.97 17.62
N ARG A 78 -23.02 -8.26 17.91
CA ARG A 78 -24.32 -8.88 18.21
C ARG A 78 -25.20 -9.06 16.98
N LEU A 79 -25.11 -8.12 16.04
CA LEU A 79 -25.95 -8.06 14.85
C LEU A 79 -25.05 -7.87 13.63
N PRO A 80 -24.30 -8.90 13.21
CA PRO A 80 -23.51 -8.80 11.99
C PRO A 80 -24.45 -8.57 10.80
N ASP A 81 -24.04 -7.68 9.90
CA ASP A 81 -24.76 -7.49 8.64
C ASP A 81 -24.80 -8.82 7.87
N PRO A 82 -25.94 -9.16 7.26
CA PRO A 82 -25.99 -10.34 6.41
C PRO A 82 -25.01 -10.15 5.23
N PRO A 83 -24.31 -11.22 4.80
CA PRO A 83 -23.45 -11.16 3.64
C PRO A 83 -24.28 -10.72 2.42
N LYS A 84 -23.71 -9.84 1.59
CA LYS A 84 -24.35 -9.43 0.34
C LYS A 84 -24.47 -10.64 -0.59
N THR A 85 -25.48 -10.62 -1.46
CA THR A 85 -25.57 -11.62 -2.52
C THR A 85 -24.47 -11.37 -3.55
N VAL A 86 -23.98 -12.43 -4.20
CA VAL A 86 -22.96 -12.36 -5.25
C VAL A 86 -23.34 -11.36 -6.36
N GLU A 87 -24.63 -11.30 -6.71
CA GLU A 87 -25.17 -10.37 -7.71
C GLU A 87 -25.07 -8.91 -7.26
N ALA A 88 -25.39 -8.62 -6.00
CA ALA A 88 -25.29 -7.28 -5.43
C ALA A 88 -23.82 -6.84 -5.33
N GLU A 89 -22.91 -7.73 -4.91
CA GLU A 89 -21.47 -7.45 -4.85
C GLU A 89 -20.89 -7.14 -6.24
N ARG A 90 -21.33 -7.88 -7.26
CA ARG A 90 -20.88 -7.67 -8.63
C ARG A 90 -21.37 -6.35 -9.20
N ALA A 91 -22.65 -6.03 -8.99
CA ALA A 91 -23.23 -4.76 -9.41
C ALA A 91 -22.56 -3.54 -8.73
N ASP A 92 -22.24 -3.66 -7.44
CA ASP A 92 -21.50 -2.63 -6.71
C ASP A 92 -20.07 -2.47 -7.25
N THR A 93 -19.38 -3.57 -7.52
CA THR A 93 -18.02 -3.57 -8.08
C THR A 93 -17.96 -2.92 -9.44
N ASP A 94 -18.93 -3.17 -10.32
CA ASP A 94 -18.96 -2.58 -11.67
C ASP A 94 -19.16 -1.06 -11.63
N LYS A 95 -20.03 -0.57 -10.73
CA LYS A 95 -20.20 0.88 -10.49
C LYS A 95 -18.91 1.51 -9.98
N ILE A 96 -18.27 0.86 -9.01
CA ILE A 96 -17.01 1.32 -8.41
C ILE A 96 -15.91 1.39 -9.48
N ARG A 97 -15.77 0.36 -10.30
CA ARG A 97 -14.79 0.32 -11.38
C ARG A 97 -15.01 1.45 -12.38
N ALA A 98 -16.26 1.70 -12.77
CA ALA A 98 -16.60 2.77 -13.71
C ALA A 98 -16.27 4.17 -13.17
N ALA A 99 -16.35 4.36 -11.85
CA ALA A 99 -16.05 5.62 -11.17
C ALA A 99 -14.57 5.75 -10.73
N SER A 100 -13.73 4.75 -11.00
CA SER A 100 -12.34 4.71 -10.53
C SER A 100 -11.33 5.15 -11.59
N ASN A 101 -10.25 5.81 -11.13
CA ASN A 101 -9.06 6.13 -11.90
C ASN A 101 -7.99 5.02 -11.78
N GLY A 102 -7.18 4.83 -12.81
CA GLY A 102 -6.14 3.79 -12.88
C GLY A 102 -6.45 2.70 -13.92
N PRO A 103 -5.94 1.45 -13.80
CA PRO A 103 -5.19 0.92 -12.66
C PRO A 103 -3.67 1.16 -12.72
N VAL A 104 -3.06 1.25 -11.54
CA VAL A 104 -1.62 0.98 -11.38
C VAL A 104 -1.43 -0.53 -11.27
N LEU A 105 -0.53 -1.09 -12.09
CA LEU A 105 -0.32 -2.53 -12.18
C LEU A 105 0.87 -2.96 -11.33
N TYR A 106 0.67 -3.99 -10.51
CA TYR A 106 1.74 -4.69 -9.79
C TYR A 106 1.73 -6.15 -10.19
N ARG A 107 2.89 -6.64 -10.64
CA ARG A 107 3.10 -8.01 -11.03
C ARG A 107 3.83 -8.75 -9.91
N LEU A 108 3.33 -9.92 -9.56
CA LEU A 108 3.96 -10.84 -8.63
C LEU A 108 4.09 -12.22 -9.29
N ASP A 109 5.31 -12.73 -9.36
CA ASP A 109 5.57 -14.09 -9.84
C ASP A 109 5.41 -15.07 -8.66
N VAL A 110 4.48 -16.02 -8.77
CA VAL A 110 4.14 -17.02 -7.74
C VAL A 110 4.31 -18.41 -8.33
N GLY A 111 5.52 -18.97 -8.18
CA GLY A 111 5.87 -20.25 -8.81
C GLY A 111 5.82 -20.15 -10.33
N THR A 112 4.91 -20.89 -10.98
CA THR A 112 4.68 -20.82 -12.43
C THR A 112 3.56 -19.85 -12.84
N GLU A 113 2.86 -19.27 -11.87
CA GLU A 113 1.78 -18.33 -12.11
C GLU A 113 2.25 -16.89 -11.98
N ILE A 114 1.57 -15.99 -12.69
CA ILE A 114 1.79 -14.55 -12.59
C ILE A 114 0.51 -13.95 -12.05
N TRP A 115 0.57 -13.37 -10.86
CA TRP A 115 -0.55 -12.64 -10.27
C TRP A 115 -0.43 -11.16 -10.61
N LEU A 116 -1.54 -10.58 -11.07
CA LEU A 116 -1.65 -9.18 -11.46
C LEU A 116 -2.57 -8.44 -10.51
N PHE A 117 -2.00 -7.57 -9.69
CA PHE A 117 -2.76 -6.65 -8.84
C PHE A 117 -3.00 -5.34 -9.59
N ARG A 118 -4.25 -4.89 -9.62
CA ARG A 118 -4.69 -3.67 -10.31
C ARG A 118 -5.25 -2.69 -9.29
N LEU A 119 -4.47 -1.68 -8.96
CA LEU A 119 -4.85 -0.67 -7.97
C LEU A 119 -5.57 0.50 -8.63
N HIS A 120 -6.83 0.66 -8.25
CA HIS A 120 -7.76 1.68 -8.69
C HIS A 120 -8.02 2.69 -7.55
N TRP A 121 -8.21 3.96 -7.93
CA TRP A 121 -8.40 5.08 -7.00
C TRP A 121 -9.77 5.72 -7.26
N GLN A 122 -10.60 5.88 -6.23
CA GLN A 122 -11.94 6.46 -6.36
C GLN A 122 -12.14 7.61 -5.36
N ASP A 123 -12.78 8.69 -5.80
CA ASP A 123 -13.04 9.89 -5.00
C ASP A 123 -14.53 10.20 -4.77
N GLN A 124 -15.44 9.48 -5.44
CA GLN A 124 -16.87 9.85 -5.52
C GLN A 124 -17.81 9.07 -4.59
N LEU A 125 -17.31 8.09 -3.83
CA LEU A 125 -18.16 7.25 -2.96
C LEU A 125 -17.83 7.51 -1.49
N SER A 126 -18.36 8.61 -0.95
CA SER A 126 -18.22 9.06 0.45
C SER A 126 -18.48 7.95 1.48
N ASP A 127 -19.51 7.14 1.25
CA ASP A 127 -20.05 6.22 2.26
C ASP A 127 -19.48 4.79 2.11
N ALA A 128 -18.57 4.60 1.15
CA ALA A 128 -18.00 3.30 0.81
C ALA A 128 -16.79 2.94 1.68
N HIS A 129 -16.61 1.63 1.87
CA HIS A 129 -15.41 0.99 2.39
C HIS A 129 -14.10 1.69 1.97
N TRP A 130 -13.16 1.88 2.91
CA TRP A 130 -11.85 2.49 2.59
C TRP A 130 -11.12 1.72 1.50
N MET A 131 -11.30 0.39 1.46
CA MET A 131 -10.74 -0.52 0.46
C MET A 131 -11.72 -1.63 0.07
N GLN A 132 -11.74 -1.96 -1.22
CA GLN A 132 -12.44 -3.12 -1.75
C GLN A 132 -11.52 -3.99 -2.62
N LEU A 133 -11.78 -5.29 -2.62
CA LEU A 133 -11.12 -6.28 -3.45
C LEU A 133 -12.16 -7.02 -4.27
N ASN A 134 -11.79 -7.27 -5.53
CA ASN A 134 -12.52 -8.14 -6.42
C ASN A 134 -11.53 -9.04 -7.16
N VAL A 135 -11.86 -10.33 -7.29
CA VAL A 135 -11.02 -11.32 -7.97
C VAL A 135 -11.76 -11.75 -9.23
N PRO A 136 -11.67 -10.98 -10.35
CA PRO A 136 -12.42 -11.31 -11.57
C PRO A 136 -11.93 -12.58 -12.24
N ARG A 137 -10.67 -12.96 -12.00
CA ARG A 137 -10.03 -14.20 -12.46
C ARG A 137 -9.06 -14.68 -11.40
N ASP A 138 -8.68 -15.95 -11.43
CA ASP A 138 -7.79 -16.53 -10.41
C ASP A 138 -6.48 -15.74 -10.21
N ASN A 139 -5.93 -15.17 -11.26
CA ASN A 139 -4.64 -14.47 -11.20
C ASN A 139 -4.76 -12.95 -11.37
N GLU A 140 -5.96 -12.41 -11.36
CA GLU A 140 -6.21 -10.97 -11.44
C GLU A 140 -6.90 -10.52 -10.15
N ILE A 141 -6.32 -9.51 -9.49
CA ILE A 141 -6.86 -8.95 -8.25
C ILE A 141 -7.07 -7.46 -8.46
N ASP A 142 -8.32 -7.03 -8.48
CA ASP A 142 -8.67 -5.62 -8.46
C ASP A 142 -8.71 -5.11 -7.02
N ILE A 143 -8.07 -3.97 -6.81
CA ILE A 143 -8.06 -3.26 -5.55
C ILE A 143 -8.64 -1.87 -5.79
N PHE A 144 -9.71 -1.52 -5.10
CA PHE A 144 -10.33 -0.20 -5.17
C PHE A 144 -10.10 0.54 -3.86
N LEU A 145 -9.42 1.67 -3.92
CA LEU A 145 -9.06 2.49 -2.76
C LEU A 145 -9.86 3.80 -2.77
N ASN A 146 -10.59 4.06 -1.68
CA ASN A 146 -11.44 5.25 -1.54
C ASN A 146 -10.66 6.46 -1.01
N THR A 147 -10.19 7.34 -1.88
CA THR A 147 -9.42 8.53 -1.48
C THR A 147 -10.24 9.56 -0.71
N ALA A 148 -11.57 9.53 -0.82
CA ALA A 148 -12.44 10.42 -0.06
C ALA A 148 -12.65 9.97 1.40
N HIS A 149 -12.23 8.74 1.76
CA HIS A 149 -12.45 8.21 3.10
C HIS A 149 -11.62 8.99 4.15
N PRO A 150 -12.21 9.42 5.30
CA PRO A 150 -11.53 10.23 6.32
C PRO A 150 -10.22 9.62 6.82
N PHE A 151 -10.17 8.29 6.98
CA PHE A 151 -8.95 7.56 7.33
C PHE A 151 -7.78 7.80 6.35
N LEU A 152 -8.05 7.94 5.06
CA LEU A 152 -7.01 8.03 4.03
C LEU A 152 -6.61 9.46 3.73
N ALA A 153 -7.55 10.41 3.84
CA ALA A 153 -7.35 11.81 3.46
C ALA A 153 -6.05 12.45 4.02
N PRO A 154 -5.67 12.25 5.30
CA PRO A 154 -4.43 12.84 5.86
C PRO A 154 -3.14 12.34 5.17
N TYR A 155 -3.18 11.15 4.58
CA TYR A 155 -2.00 10.47 4.04
C TYR A 155 -1.80 10.70 2.54
N LEU A 156 -2.76 11.30 1.84
CA LEU A 156 -2.71 11.50 0.39
C LEU A 156 -1.78 12.64 -0.04
N GLY A 157 -1.50 13.60 0.85
CA GLY A 157 -0.67 14.77 0.54
C GLY A 157 0.85 14.52 0.57
N ASN A 158 1.30 13.41 1.16
CA ASN A 158 2.73 13.09 1.29
C ASN A 158 3.07 11.82 0.51
N ARG A 159 4.08 11.90 -0.38
CA ARG A 159 4.56 10.77 -1.20
C ARG A 159 5.03 9.58 -0.37
N ASP A 160 5.71 9.82 0.74
CA ASP A 160 6.23 8.74 1.59
C ASP A 160 5.09 8.01 2.30
N SER A 161 4.10 8.76 2.79
CA SER A 161 2.88 8.22 3.38
C SER A 161 2.05 7.45 2.34
N LEU A 162 1.96 7.96 1.12
CA LEU A 162 1.27 7.30 0.02
C LEU A 162 1.95 5.98 -0.39
N ALA A 163 3.28 5.97 -0.44
CA ALA A 163 4.06 4.75 -0.71
C ALA A 163 3.88 3.72 0.41
N LEU A 164 3.84 4.15 1.67
CA LEU A 164 3.56 3.28 2.81
C LEU A 164 2.13 2.71 2.74
N LEU A 165 1.15 3.56 2.43
CA LEU A 165 -0.24 3.17 2.27
C LEU A 165 -0.42 2.11 1.17
N GLN A 166 0.20 2.32 0.00
CA GLN A 166 0.17 1.33 -1.08
C GLN A 166 0.76 -0.02 -0.66
N LYS A 167 1.86 -0.03 0.12
CA LYS A 167 2.44 -1.27 0.66
C LYS A 167 1.45 -2.00 1.57
N PHE A 168 0.77 -1.29 2.46
CA PHE A 168 -0.25 -1.89 3.33
C PHE A 168 -1.43 -2.46 2.54
N VAL A 169 -1.95 -1.69 1.58
CA VAL A 169 -3.07 -2.08 0.72
C VAL A 169 -2.73 -3.33 -0.09
N LEU A 170 -1.58 -3.36 -0.75
CA LEU A 170 -1.12 -4.54 -1.52
C LEU A 170 -0.87 -5.74 -0.61
N SER A 171 -0.27 -5.54 0.56
CA SER A 171 -0.01 -6.64 1.50
C SER A 171 -1.32 -7.24 2.04
N LEU A 172 -2.32 -6.41 2.35
CA LEU A 172 -3.63 -6.87 2.78
C LEU A 172 -4.33 -7.65 1.65
N ALA A 173 -4.28 -7.14 0.42
CA ALA A 173 -4.82 -7.82 -0.76
C ALA A 173 -4.16 -9.18 -1.01
N LEU A 174 -2.84 -9.23 -0.90
CA LEU A 174 -2.07 -10.46 -1.04
C LEU A 174 -2.43 -11.45 0.07
N ALA A 175 -2.51 -11.01 1.33
CA ALA A 175 -2.90 -11.85 2.45
C ALA A 175 -4.31 -12.44 2.28
N GLU A 176 -5.28 -11.64 1.82
CA GLU A 176 -6.63 -12.11 1.51
C GLU A 176 -6.62 -13.15 0.37
N ARG A 177 -5.83 -12.91 -0.69
CA ARG A 177 -5.69 -13.87 -1.80
C ARG A 177 -5.06 -15.20 -1.33
N MET A 178 -4.02 -15.14 -0.52
CA MET A 178 -3.40 -16.32 0.07
C MET A 178 -4.38 -17.09 0.96
N ALA A 179 -5.14 -16.37 1.79
CA ALA A 179 -6.16 -16.98 2.64
C ALA A 179 -7.25 -17.66 1.83
N LEU A 180 -7.72 -17.07 0.71
CA LEU A 180 -8.68 -17.71 -0.20
C LEU A 180 -8.17 -19.02 -0.82
N GLN A 181 -6.85 -19.14 -1.07
CA GLN A 181 -6.27 -20.38 -1.61
C GLN A 181 -6.13 -21.48 -0.56
N ILE A 182 -5.96 -21.12 0.71
CA ILE A 182 -5.68 -22.06 1.81
C ILE A 182 -6.95 -22.41 2.58
N SER A 183 -7.97 -21.54 2.60
CA SER A 183 -9.16 -21.72 3.44
C SER A 183 -9.97 -22.94 3.00
N SER A 184 -9.86 -24.03 3.76
CA SER A 184 -10.56 -25.28 3.51
C SER A 184 -11.77 -25.50 4.44
N ASN A 185 -11.92 -24.71 5.51
CA ASN A 185 -12.77 -25.08 6.66
C ASN A 185 -13.81 -24.02 7.11
N GLY A 186 -13.98 -22.90 6.39
CA GLY A 186 -15.16 -22.03 6.51
C GLY A 186 -15.42 -21.31 7.83
N LEU A 187 -14.46 -21.25 8.77
CA LEU A 187 -14.68 -20.62 10.09
C LEU A 187 -14.62 -19.08 10.07
N VAL A 188 -13.83 -18.50 9.15
CA VAL A 188 -13.73 -17.06 8.91
C VAL A 188 -13.53 -16.87 7.41
N SER A 189 -14.35 -16.04 6.78
CA SER A 189 -14.13 -15.68 5.38
C SER A 189 -12.87 -14.83 5.27
N PRO A 190 -11.99 -15.06 4.28
CA PRO A 190 -10.83 -14.21 4.04
C PRO A 190 -11.17 -12.71 3.94
N SER A 191 -12.38 -12.37 3.47
CA SER A 191 -12.88 -11.00 3.37
C SER A 191 -13.26 -10.36 4.70
N ASP A 192 -13.51 -11.15 5.75
CA ASP A 192 -14.06 -10.68 7.03
C ASP A 192 -13.15 -9.65 7.70
N PHE A 193 -11.83 -9.87 7.69
CA PHE A 193 -10.86 -8.92 8.25
C PHE A 193 -10.98 -7.55 7.59
N ARG A 194 -11.05 -7.50 6.26
CA ARG A 194 -11.22 -6.25 5.51
C ARG A 194 -12.57 -5.62 5.79
N MET A 195 -13.64 -6.41 5.88
CA MET A 195 -14.99 -5.91 6.21
C MET A 195 -15.05 -5.31 7.62
N TYR A 196 -14.49 -5.97 8.63
CA TYR A 196 -14.42 -5.41 9.97
C TYR A 196 -13.55 -4.15 10.02
N MET A 197 -12.42 -4.14 9.30
CA MET A 197 -11.61 -2.92 9.17
C MET A 197 -12.40 -1.77 8.55
N ASN A 198 -13.21 -2.03 7.51
CA ASN A 198 -14.07 -1.00 6.91
C ASN A 198 -15.01 -0.37 7.95
N LYS A 199 -15.60 -1.18 8.82
CA LYS A 199 -16.52 -0.70 9.86
C LYS A 199 -15.78 0.08 10.95
N VAL A 200 -14.68 -0.48 11.45
CA VAL A 200 -13.86 0.13 12.50
C VAL A 200 -13.30 1.48 12.05
N LEU A 201 -12.70 1.54 10.86
CA LEU A 201 -12.08 2.75 10.34
C LEU A 201 -13.10 3.84 10.00
N ARG A 202 -14.30 3.47 9.53
CA ARG A 202 -15.39 4.43 9.32
C ARG A 202 -15.81 5.07 10.64
N ARG A 203 -16.09 4.25 11.66
CA ARG A 203 -16.51 4.74 13.00
C ARG A 203 -15.43 5.57 13.69
N ALA A 204 -14.17 5.15 13.58
CA ALA A 204 -13.05 5.92 14.09
C ALA A 204 -12.96 7.30 13.40
N GLY A 205 -13.05 7.33 12.07
CA GLY A 205 -13.01 8.58 11.30
C GLY A 205 -14.17 9.53 11.61
N GLU A 206 -15.39 9.02 11.80
CA GLU A 206 -16.55 9.82 12.23
C GLU A 206 -16.27 10.52 13.58
N ILE A 207 -15.72 9.79 14.55
CA ILE A 207 -15.41 10.31 15.89
C ILE A 207 -14.24 11.30 15.87
N GLU A 208 -13.21 11.05 15.05
CA GLU A 208 -12.07 11.98 14.89
C GLU A 208 -12.51 13.33 14.33
N VAL A 209 -13.45 13.35 13.38
CA VAL A 209 -13.99 14.60 12.82
C VAL A 209 -14.75 15.40 13.89
N ASP A 210 -15.55 14.75 14.72
CA ASP A 210 -16.28 15.41 15.81
C ASP A 210 -15.32 16.06 16.83
N HIS A 211 -14.26 15.34 17.22
CA HIS A 211 -13.24 15.86 18.16
C HIS A 211 -12.37 16.97 17.55
N GLY A 212 -12.26 17.04 16.21
CA GLY A 212 -11.54 18.10 15.50
C GLY A 212 -12.33 19.41 15.31
N GLN A 213 -13.64 19.41 15.57
CA GLN A 213 -14.52 20.58 15.49
C GLN A 213 -14.80 21.26 16.85
N SER A 214 -14.22 20.73 17.93
CA SER A 214 -14.37 21.23 19.32
C SER A 214 -13.12 22.00 19.78
#